data_AF-A0A9N7NRR8-F1
#
_entry.id   AF-A0A9N7NRR8-F1
#
_cell.length_a   1.000
_cell.length_b   1.000
_cell.length_c   1.000
_cell.angle_alpha   90.00
_cell.angle_beta   90.00
_cell.angle_gamma   90.00
#
_symmetry.space_group_name_H-M   'P 1'
#
loop_
_entity.id
_entity.type
_entity.pdbx_description
1 polymer ?
#
loop_
_entity_poly.entity_id
_entity_poly.type
_entity_poly.pdbx_seq_one_letter_code
_entity_poly.pdbx_strand_id
1 'polypeptide(L)'
;LLLRRECCSFSSGEYVKAGLAELEQWCCYATEEYVGSAWDELKHIKQAVGFLVTHQKPKRTLNEITKELCPVLSIQQLYRISTMYWDDKYGTHSVSSD
;
A
#
# COMPACT_ATOMS: atom_id res chain seq x y z
N LEU A 1 -7.71 -3.40 -4.87
CA LEU A 1 -7.50 -1.96 -4.59
C LEU A 1 -8.03 -1.08 -5.73
N LEU A 2 -7.41 -1.08 -6.93
CA LEU A 2 -7.65 -0.03 -7.95
C LEU A 2 -9.05 0.02 -8.61
N LEU A 3 -9.90 -0.97 -8.36
CA LEU A 3 -11.20 -1.11 -9.02
C LEU A 3 -12.38 -0.64 -8.17
N ARG A 4 -12.18 -0.46 -6.86
CA ARG A 4 -13.26 -0.24 -5.90
C ARG A 4 -12.84 0.73 -4.81
N ARG A 5 -13.68 1.74 -4.55
CA ARG A 5 -13.36 2.83 -3.62
C ARG A 5 -13.28 2.35 -2.18
N GLU A 6 -14.15 1.43 -1.79
CA GLU A 6 -14.20 0.85 -0.44
C GLU A 6 -12.90 0.13 -0.05
N CYS A 7 -12.08 -0.30 -1.02
CA CYS A 7 -10.81 -0.95 -0.74
C CYS A 7 -9.66 0.03 -0.48
N CYS A 8 -9.86 1.33 -0.73
CA CYS A 8 -8.84 2.37 -0.59
C CYS A 8 -9.01 3.17 0.72
N SER A 9 -9.38 2.52 1.82
CA SER A 9 -9.44 3.16 3.15
C SER A 9 -8.23 2.88 4.02
N PHE A 10 -8.07 3.66 5.10
CA PHE A 10 -7.05 3.38 6.11
C PHE A 10 -7.31 2.00 6.76
N SER A 11 -8.55 1.73 7.17
CA SER A 11 -8.96 0.45 7.77
C SER A 11 -8.72 -0.74 6.84
N SER A 12 -9.04 -0.61 5.55
CA SER A 12 -8.75 -1.63 4.53
C SER A 12 -7.25 -1.85 4.40
N GLY A 13 -6.46 -0.78 4.42
CA GLY A 13 -5.00 -0.84 4.47
C GLY A 13 -4.50 -1.64 5.68
N GLU A 14 -5.00 -1.35 6.89
CA GLU A 14 -4.62 -2.09 8.10
C GLU A 14 -4.97 -3.58 8.00
N TYR A 15 -6.17 -3.90 7.51
CA TYR A 15 -6.61 -5.28 7.35
C TYR A 15 -5.71 -6.07 6.40
N VAL A 16 -5.42 -5.52 5.21
CA VAL A 16 -4.53 -6.20 4.26
C VAL A 16 -3.09 -6.24 4.79
N LYS A 17 -2.63 -5.21 5.52
CA LYS A 17 -1.31 -5.22 6.15
C LYS A 17 -1.16 -6.37 7.15
N ALA A 18 -2.18 -6.63 7.97
CA ALA A 18 -2.16 -7.76 8.90
C ALA A 18 -2.04 -9.11 8.16
N GLY A 19 -2.85 -9.32 7.12
CA GLY A 19 -2.75 -10.54 6.31
C GLY A 19 -1.42 -10.69 5.58
N LEU A 20 -0.83 -9.59 5.10
CA LEU A 20 0.52 -9.61 4.50
C LEU A 20 1.60 -9.99 5.53
N ALA A 21 1.47 -9.56 6.78
CA ALA A 21 2.42 -9.92 7.84
C ALA A 21 2.32 -11.42 8.20
N GLU A 22 1.11 -11.98 8.26
CA GLU A 22 0.91 -13.42 8.44
C GLU A 22 1.53 -14.22 7.29
N LEU A 23 1.36 -13.75 6.05
CA LEU A 23 1.95 -14.39 4.87
C LEU A 23 3.48 -14.27 4.86
N GLU A 24 4.04 -13.12 5.23
CA GLU A 24 5.48 -12.93 5.36
C GLU A 24 6.06 -13.92 6.39
N GLN A 25 5.41 -14.04 7.54
CA GLN A 25 5.80 -15.00 8.57
C GLN A 25 5.76 -16.43 8.04
N TRP A 26 4.70 -16.82 7.32
CA TRP A 26 4.63 -18.14 6.69
C TRP A 26 5.79 -18.36 5.70
N CYS A 27 6.11 -17.36 4.87
CA CYS A 27 7.26 -17.42 3.95
C CYS A 27 8.60 -17.60 4.68
N CYS A 28 8.77 -17.08 5.89
CA CYS A 28 9.99 -17.30 6.68
C CYS A 28 10.17 -18.76 7.14
N TYR A 29 9.09 -19.52 7.29
CA TYR A 29 9.13 -20.91 7.76
C TYR A 29 9.00 -21.95 6.64
N ALA A 30 8.40 -21.56 5.51
CA ALA A 30 8.27 -22.42 4.34
C ALA A 30 9.61 -22.58 3.61
N THR A 31 9.76 -23.67 2.86
CA THR A 31 10.97 -23.93 2.06
C THR A 31 10.97 -23.09 0.77
N GLU A 32 12.16 -22.89 0.20
CA GLU A 32 12.33 -22.16 -1.07
C GLU A 32 11.49 -22.77 -2.21
N GLU A 33 11.28 -24.09 -2.22
CA GLU A 33 10.41 -24.78 -3.18
C GLU A 33 8.98 -24.22 -3.21
N TYR A 34 8.43 -23.85 -2.05
CA TYR A 34 7.06 -23.34 -1.93
C TYR A 34 6.98 -21.82 -1.99
N VAL A 35 7.99 -21.11 -1.49
CA VAL A 35 7.99 -19.64 -1.46
C VAL A 35 8.44 -19.08 -2.80
N GLY A 36 9.57 -19.57 -3.34
CA GLY A 36 10.20 -19.06 -4.54
C GLY A 36 10.24 -17.53 -4.57
N SER A 37 9.80 -16.95 -5.69
CA SER A 37 9.65 -15.50 -5.86
C SER A 37 8.28 -14.94 -5.45
N ALA A 38 7.39 -15.77 -4.88
CA ALA A 38 6.00 -15.38 -4.65
C ALA A 38 5.86 -14.14 -3.76
N TRP A 39 6.71 -14.03 -2.72
CA TRP A 39 6.72 -12.85 -1.84
C TRP A 39 7.13 -11.56 -2.56
N ASP A 40 8.06 -11.66 -3.51
CA ASP A 40 8.54 -10.52 -4.30
C ASP A 40 7.50 -10.07 -5.32
N GLU A 41 6.72 -10.99 -5.89
CA GLU A 41 5.62 -10.66 -6.80
C GLU A 41 4.53 -9.81 -6.12
N LEU A 42 4.40 -9.89 -4.80
CA LEU A 42 3.48 -9.06 -4.01
C LEU A 42 3.95 -7.61 -3.81
N LYS A 43 5.12 -7.21 -4.35
CA LYS A 43 5.67 -5.84 -4.20
C LYS A 43 4.68 -4.70 -4.49
N HIS A 44 3.82 -4.85 -5.50
CA HIS A 44 2.84 -3.82 -5.85
C HIS A 44 1.78 -3.65 -4.75
N ILE A 45 1.24 -4.75 -4.22
CA ILE A 45 0.23 -4.68 -3.16
C ILE A 45 0.87 -4.24 -1.84
N LYS A 46 2.09 -4.69 -1.53
CA LYS A 46 2.84 -4.26 -0.35
C LYS A 46 3.06 -2.74 -0.33
N GLN A 47 3.48 -2.15 -1.45
CA GLN A 47 3.65 -0.70 -1.58
C GLN A 47 2.32 0.06 -1.51
N ALA A 48 1.28 -0.42 -2.21
CA ALA A 48 -0.04 0.21 -2.16
C ALA A 48 -0.63 0.21 -0.75
N VAL A 49 -0.49 -0.89 -0.01
CA VAL A 49 -0.92 -0.98 1.39
C VAL A 49 -0.09 -0.06 2.28
N GLY A 50 1.24 -0.02 2.09
CA GLY A 50 2.13 0.93 2.77
C GLY A 50 1.68 2.38 2.61
N PHE A 51 1.27 2.76 1.40
CA PHE A 51 0.67 4.06 1.14
C PHE A 51 -0.65 4.26 1.91
N LEU A 52 -1.59 3.31 1.84
CA LEU A 52 -2.89 3.41 2.50
C LEU A 52 -2.77 3.61 4.02
N VAL A 53 -1.79 2.99 4.67
CA VAL A 53 -1.59 3.09 6.14
C VAL A 53 -0.62 4.19 6.58
N THR A 54 -0.08 4.98 5.66
CA THR A 54 0.82 6.09 6.01
C THR A 54 0.03 7.23 6.66
N HIS A 55 0.38 7.64 7.89
CA HIS A 55 -0.35 8.69 8.62
C HIS A 55 0.00 10.12 8.19
N GLN A 56 1.21 10.37 7.70
CA GLN A 56 1.69 11.71 7.35
C GLN A 56 1.63 11.98 5.83
N LYS A 57 0.66 11.40 5.13
CA LYS A 57 0.48 11.57 3.67
C LYS A 57 0.41 13.04 3.22
N PRO A 58 -0.31 13.94 3.91
CA PRO A 58 -0.39 15.35 3.50
C PRO A 58 0.95 16.10 3.57
N LYS A 59 1.94 15.58 4.31
CA LYS A 59 3.25 16.20 4.48
C LYS A 59 4.28 15.71 3.46
N ARG A 60 3.94 14.70 2.65
CA ARG A 60 4.83 14.14 1.65
C ARG A 60 4.46 14.65 0.27
N THR A 61 5.48 14.99 -0.50
CA THR A 61 5.35 15.33 -1.91
C THR A 61 5.09 14.08 -2.74
N LEU A 62 4.50 14.25 -3.94
CA LEU A 62 4.32 13.15 -4.88
C LEU A 62 5.66 12.48 -5.25
N ASN A 63 6.75 13.25 -5.30
CA ASN A 63 8.09 12.75 -5.62
C ASN A 63 8.64 11.85 -4.50
N GLU A 64 8.48 12.23 -3.22
CA GLU A 64 8.86 11.39 -2.09
C GLU A 64 8.02 10.10 -2.06
N ILE A 65 6.72 10.19 -2.32
CA ILE A 65 5.86 9.00 -2.39
C ILE A 65 6.30 8.08 -3.53
N THR A 66 6.58 8.62 -4.71
CA THR A 66 6.96 7.82 -5.88
C THR A 66 8.33 7.19 -5.70
N LYS A 67 9.32 7.91 -5.15
CA LYS A 67 10.70 7.41 -5.06
C LYS A 67 10.98 6.58 -3.82
N GLU A 68 10.39 6.94 -2.69
CA GLU A 68 10.73 6.32 -1.40
C GLU A 68 9.70 5.28 -0.96
N LEU A 69 8.41 5.54 -1.17
CA LEU A 69 7.34 4.71 -0.63
C LEU A 69 6.82 3.69 -1.65
N CYS A 70 6.69 4.09 -2.91
CA CYS A 70 6.02 3.31 -3.94
C CYS A 70 6.78 3.28 -5.29
N PRO A 71 8.09 2.95 -5.32
CA PRO A 71 8.89 2.96 -6.55
C PRO A 71 8.46 1.97 -7.63
N VAL A 72 7.61 1.00 -7.30
CA VAL A 72 7.12 0.00 -8.24
C VAL A 72 5.74 0.39 -8.81
N LEU A 73 5.00 1.28 -8.13
CA LEU A 73 3.71 1.74 -8.64
C LEU A 73 3.90 2.82 -9.69
N SER A 74 3.17 2.73 -10.79
CA SER A 74 3.14 3.80 -11.79
C SER A 74 2.43 5.04 -11.25
N ILE A 75 2.74 6.21 -11.82
CA ILE A 75 2.07 7.48 -11.48
C ILE A 75 0.55 7.35 -11.63
N GLN A 76 0.07 6.62 -12.64
CA GLN A 76 -1.36 6.39 -12.84
C GLN A 76 -1.98 5.54 -11.73
N GLN A 77 -1.29 4.51 -11.25
CA GLN A 77 -1.73 3.70 -10.12
C GLN A 77 -1.77 4.53 -8.84
N LEU A 78 -0.72 5.31 -8.56
CA LEU A 78 -0.64 6.21 -7.42
C LEU A 78 -1.74 7.27 -7.43
N TYR A 79 -1.95 7.93 -8.56
CA TYR A 79 -3.03 8.89 -8.75
C TYR A 79 -4.40 8.26 -8.46
N ARG A 80 -4.64 7.06 -8.98
CA ARG A 80 -5.91 6.35 -8.80
C ARG A 80 -6.12 5.94 -7.33
N ILE A 81 -5.10 5.41 -6.65
CA ILE A 81 -5.18 5.10 -5.21
C ILE A 81 -5.43 6.38 -4.41
N SER A 82 -4.71 7.47 -4.71
CA SER A 82 -4.77 8.72 -3.96
C SER A 82 -6.12 9.41 -4.06
N THR A 83 -6.75 9.36 -5.25
CA THR A 83 -8.08 9.95 -5.51
C THR A 83 -9.22 9.09 -4.97
N MET A 84 -9.03 7.78 -4.87
CA MET A 84 -9.99 6.88 -4.22
C MET A 84 -9.81 6.80 -2.71
N TYR A 85 -8.69 7.30 -2.16
CA TYR A 85 -8.35 7.18 -0.74
C TYR A 85 -9.38 7.87 0.16
N TRP A 86 -9.73 7.20 1.26
CA TRP A 86 -10.57 7.75 2.31
C TRP A 86 -10.10 7.30 3.70
N ASP A 87 -9.66 8.23 4.54
CA ASP A 87 -9.37 7.90 5.94
C ASP A 87 -10.67 7.84 6.75
N ASP A 88 -11.13 6.62 7.02
CA ASP A 88 -12.33 6.32 7.80
C ASP A 88 -12.07 6.19 9.31
N LYS A 89 -10.82 6.38 9.78
CA LYS A 89 -10.43 6.15 11.19
C LYS A 89 -9.91 7.40 11.88
N TYR A 90 -9.09 8.21 11.21
CA TYR A 90 -8.41 9.36 11.82
C TYR A 90 -8.65 10.69 11.10
N GLY A 91 -9.39 10.68 9.99
CA GLY A 91 -9.70 11.88 9.22
C GLY A 91 -8.48 12.52 8.52
N THR A 92 -7.38 11.79 8.32
CA THR A 92 -6.24 12.27 7.55
C THR A 92 -6.59 12.42 6.08
N HIS A 93 -6.25 13.60 5.52
CA HIS A 93 -6.37 13.83 4.09
C HIS A 93 -5.33 13.00 3.30
N SER A 94 -5.56 12.86 1.99
CA SER A 94 -4.67 12.15 1.07
C SER A 94 -3.37 12.95 0.82
N VAL A 95 -2.69 12.69 -0.30
CA VAL A 95 -1.47 13.41 -0.72
C VAL A 95 -1.74 14.91 -0.90
N SER A 96 -0.73 15.75 -0.65
CA SER A 96 -0.76 17.17 -1.00
C SER A 96 -1.00 17.38 -2.50
N SER A 97 -1.62 18.51 -2.87
CA SER A 97 -1.80 18.93 -4.26
C SER A 97 -0.52 19.46 -4.92
N ASP A 98 0.53 19.68 -4.13
CA ASP A 98 1.79 20.33 -4.53
C ASP A 98 2.87 19.34 -4.99
#